data_AF-A0A7W0NAI2-F1
#
_entry.id   AF-A0A7W0NAI2-F1
#
_cell.length_a   1.000
_cell.length_b   1.000
_cell.length_c   1.000
_cell.angle_alpha   90.00
_cell.angle_beta   90.00
_cell.angle_gamma   90.00
#
_symmetry.space_group_name_H-M   'P 1'
#
loop_
_entity.id
_entity.type
_entity.pdbx_description
1 polymer ?
#
loop_
_entity_poly.entity_id
_entity_poly.type
_entity_poly.pdbx_seq_one_letter_code
_entity_poly.pdbx_strand_id
1 'polypeptide(L)'
;MKTEFLDYMTKMLAHYEAYSQEMFGRDVAQTLVLTPSRLVADTADDLFGIIEKRGYRFVPMDEAQADEAYRMPDDFSGKSGISWFERWQLAQGGKLRAEPEVSKSVAEVWDRRNKNAPPPPPPPPPFPPNRKS
;
A
#
# COMPACT_ATOMS: atom_id res chain seq x y z
N MET A 1 13.43 -11.05 12.24
CA MET A 1 13.33 -9.99 11.21
C MET A 1 12.69 -10.44 9.89
N LYS A 2 13.30 -11.31 9.05
CA LYS A 2 12.66 -11.76 7.78
C LYS A 2 11.31 -12.45 8.00
N THR A 3 11.28 -13.45 8.88
CA THR A 3 10.05 -14.18 9.23
C THR A 3 9.00 -13.28 9.85
N GLU A 4 9.39 -12.36 10.74
CA GLU A 4 8.48 -11.37 11.32
C GLU A 4 7.91 -10.41 10.28
N PHE A 5 8.72 -10.00 9.31
CA PHE A 5 8.26 -9.18 8.19
C PHE A 5 7.26 -9.94 7.31
N LEU A 6 7.54 -11.19 6.97
CA LEU A 6 6.61 -12.03 6.17
C LEU A 6 5.32 -12.35 6.93
N ASP A 7 5.38 -12.60 8.24
CA ASP A 7 4.21 -12.76 9.10
C ASP A 7 3.37 -11.49 9.14
N TYR A 8 4.01 -10.33 9.29
CA TYR A 8 3.35 -9.03 9.21
C TYR A 8 2.67 -8.83 7.84
N MET A 9 3.38 -9.05 6.73
CA MET A 9 2.80 -8.93 5.39
C MET A 9 1.63 -9.90 5.16
N THR A 10 1.72 -11.11 5.70
CA THR A 10 0.64 -12.11 5.65
C THR A 10 -0.61 -11.63 6.38
N LYS A 11 -0.45 -10.97 7.53
CA LYS A 11 -1.55 -10.35 8.27
C LYS A 11 -2.13 -9.14 7.52
N MET A 12 -1.28 -8.33 6.89
CA MET A 12 -1.72 -7.19 6.05
C MET A 12 -2.56 -7.65 4.86
N LEU A 13 -2.15 -8.71 4.16
CA LEU A 13 -2.94 -9.30 3.08
C LEU A 13 -4.31 -9.73 3.58
N ALA A 14 -4.37 -10.50 4.67
CA ALA A 14 -5.64 -10.93 5.26
C ALA A 14 -6.52 -9.75 5.73
N HIS A 15 -5.89 -8.67 6.22
CA HIS A 15 -6.59 -7.47 6.64
C HIS A 15 -7.30 -6.78 5.47
N TYR A 16 -6.63 -6.62 4.33
CA TYR A 16 -7.21 -5.96 3.16
C TYR A 16 -8.13 -6.88 2.33
N GLU A 17 -7.91 -8.19 2.37
CA GLU A 17 -8.89 -9.18 1.88
C GLU A 17 -10.23 -9.04 2.63
N ALA A 18 -10.19 -8.89 3.95
CA ALA A 18 -11.39 -8.67 4.75
C ALA A 18 -12.10 -7.35 4.40
N TYR A 19 -11.36 -6.27 4.17
CA TYR A 19 -11.94 -5.01 3.68
C TYR A 19 -12.70 -5.20 2.38
N SER A 20 -12.11 -5.93 1.43
CA SER A 20 -12.74 -6.20 0.14
C SER A 20 -14.08 -6.91 0.31
N GLN A 21 -14.11 -7.95 1.14
CA GLN A 21 -15.32 -8.73 1.40
C GLN A 21 -16.38 -7.92 2.14
N GLU A 22 -16.00 -7.12 3.13
CA GLU A 22 -16.94 -6.32 3.92
C GLU A 22 -17.56 -5.17 3.11
N MET A 23 -16.76 -4.50 2.28
CA MET A 23 -17.23 -3.35 1.49
C MET A 23 -17.95 -3.76 0.20
N PHE A 24 -17.53 -4.85 -0.44
CA PHE A 24 -18.00 -5.21 -1.79
C PHE A 24 -18.60 -6.62 -1.89
N GLY A 25 -18.49 -7.46 -0.86
CA GLY A 25 -18.96 -8.84 -0.90
C GLY A 25 -18.21 -9.74 -1.88
N ARG A 26 -17.04 -9.30 -2.36
CA ARG A 26 -16.19 -9.98 -3.33
C ARG A 26 -14.74 -9.53 -3.19
N ASP A 27 -13.84 -10.25 -3.87
CA ASP A 27 -12.46 -9.81 -4.02
C ASP A 27 -12.36 -8.68 -5.06
N VAL A 28 -11.66 -7.61 -4.67
CA VAL A 28 -11.33 -6.42 -5.47
C VAL A 28 -9.84 -6.45 -5.77
N ALA A 29 -9.46 -6.08 -6.99
CA ALA A 29 -8.06 -6.00 -7.37
C ALA A 29 -7.29 -5.02 -6.46
N GLN A 30 -6.29 -5.53 -5.73
CA GLN A 30 -5.51 -4.74 -4.78
C GLN A 30 -4.24 -4.15 -5.43
N THR A 31 -3.85 -2.97 -4.97
CA THR A 31 -2.56 -2.35 -5.33
C THR A 31 -1.61 -2.43 -4.14
N LEU A 32 -0.48 -3.13 -4.29
CA LEU A 32 0.56 -3.24 -3.26
C LEU A 32 1.70 -2.26 -3.53
N VAL A 33 1.94 -1.34 -2.59
CA VAL A 33 3.08 -0.41 -2.64
C VAL A 33 4.15 -0.85 -1.65
N LEU A 34 5.36 -1.11 -2.14
CA LEU A 34 6.51 -1.49 -1.33
C LEU A 34 7.59 -0.41 -1.37
N THR A 35 8.12 -0.04 -0.21
CA THR A 35 9.33 0.80 -0.18
C THR A 35 10.55 -0.10 -0.40
N PRO A 36 11.36 0.14 -1.44
CA PRO A 36 12.55 -0.66 -1.70
C PRO A 36 13.52 -0.53 -0.52
N SER A 37 13.88 -1.69 0.02
CA SER A 37 14.85 -1.85 1.10
C SER A 37 15.53 -3.20 0.98
N ARG A 38 16.68 -3.37 1.64
CA ARG A 38 17.37 -4.67 1.67
C ARG A 38 16.49 -5.78 2.24
N LEU A 39 15.70 -5.48 3.28
CA LEU A 39 14.77 -6.45 3.87
C LEU A 39 13.73 -6.92 2.85
N VAL A 40 13.14 -6.00 2.08
CA VAL A 40 12.17 -6.34 1.02
C VAL A 40 12.84 -7.16 -0.08
N ALA A 41 14.03 -6.75 -0.54
CA ALA A 41 14.77 -7.50 -1.56
C ALA A 41 15.12 -8.93 -1.10
N ASP A 42 15.59 -9.06 0.15
CA ASP A 42 15.98 -10.33 0.76
C ASP A 42 14.81 -11.27 1.09
N THR A 43 13.55 -10.80 0.95
CA THR A 43 12.31 -11.54 1.22
C THR A 43 11.35 -11.56 0.04
N ALA A 44 11.76 -11.04 -1.13
CA ALA A 44 10.89 -10.85 -2.28
C ALA A 44 10.28 -12.16 -2.79
N ASP A 45 11.10 -13.20 -2.98
CA ASP A 45 10.64 -14.51 -3.47
C ASP A 45 9.62 -15.14 -2.51
N ASP A 46 9.88 -15.08 -1.20
CA ASP A 46 8.96 -15.62 -0.19
C ASP A 46 7.65 -14.81 -0.15
N LEU A 47 7.73 -13.47 -0.21
CA LEU A 47 6.57 -12.60 -0.17
C LEU A 47 5.67 -12.81 -1.38
N PHE A 48 6.24 -12.82 -2.59
CA PHE A 48 5.47 -13.04 -3.81
C PHE A 48 4.96 -14.48 -3.90
N GLY A 49 5.71 -15.46 -3.42
CA GLY A 49 5.22 -16.84 -3.30
C GLY A 49 4.04 -16.99 -2.33
N ILE A 50 3.98 -16.20 -1.24
CA ILE A 50 2.81 -16.14 -0.35
C ILE A 50 1.60 -15.54 -1.08
N ILE A 51 1.81 -14.46 -1.84
CA ILE A 51 0.76 -13.79 -2.61
C ILE A 51 0.19 -14.74 -3.68
N GLU A 52 1.03 -15.44 -4.43
CA GLU A 52 0.58 -16.42 -5.43
C GLU A 52 -0.18 -17.61 -4.80
N LYS A 53 0.31 -18.15 -3.67
CA LYS A 53 -0.36 -19.25 -2.95
C LYS A 53 -1.74 -18.87 -2.42
N ARG A 54 -1.99 -17.57 -2.20
CA ARG A 54 -3.30 -17.03 -1.83
C ARG A 54 -4.26 -16.91 -3.03
N GLY A 55 -3.78 -17.16 -4.25
CA GLY A 55 -4.60 -17.14 -5.47
C GLY A 55 -4.56 -15.82 -6.25
N TYR A 56 -3.69 -14.87 -5.85
CA TYR A 56 -3.52 -13.64 -6.61
C TYR A 56 -2.87 -13.89 -7.96
N ARG A 57 -3.21 -13.02 -8.91
CA ARG A 57 -2.45 -12.85 -10.16
C ARG A 57 -1.96 -11.40 -10.22
N PHE A 58 -0.75 -11.21 -10.72
CA PHE A 58 -0.22 -9.88 -10.99
C PHE A 58 -0.75 -9.39 -12.34
N VAL A 59 -1.36 -8.21 -12.33
CA VAL A 59 -1.94 -7.57 -13.51
C VAL A 59 -1.34 -6.16 -13.66
N PRO A 60 -1.36 -5.58 -14.87
CA PRO A 60 -1.06 -4.18 -15.08
C PRO A 60 -1.92 -3.25 -14.21
N MET A 61 -1.38 -2.08 -13.85
CA MET A 61 -2.05 -1.13 -12.96
C MET A 61 -3.39 -0.65 -13.52
N ASP A 62 -3.46 -0.40 -14.83
CA ASP A 62 -4.67 0.00 -15.54
C ASP A 62 -5.75 -1.09 -15.51
N GLU A 63 -5.36 -2.37 -15.55
CA GLU A 63 -6.28 -3.49 -15.36
C GLU A 63 -6.79 -3.55 -13.92
N ALA A 64 -5.90 -3.42 -12.91
CA ALA A 64 -6.31 -3.39 -11.51
C ALA A 64 -7.31 -2.26 -11.20
N GLN A 65 -7.03 -1.07 -11.74
CA GLN A 65 -7.87 0.13 -11.54
C GLN A 65 -9.13 0.16 -12.41
N ALA A 66 -9.31 -0.79 -13.33
CA ALA A 66 -10.54 -0.91 -14.11
C ALA A 66 -11.73 -1.44 -13.28
N ASP A 67 -11.46 -2.05 -12.11
CA ASP A 67 -12.48 -2.51 -11.16
C ASP A 67 -13.36 -1.34 -10.70
N GLU A 68 -14.68 -1.57 -10.65
CA GLU A 68 -15.65 -0.52 -10.29
C GLU A 68 -15.42 0.08 -8.91
N ALA A 69 -14.78 -0.65 -8.00
CA ALA A 69 -14.39 -0.15 -6.68
C ALA A 69 -13.52 1.12 -6.77
N TYR A 70 -12.68 1.24 -7.80
CA TYR A 70 -11.83 2.43 -7.99
C TYR A 70 -12.60 3.67 -8.47
N ARG A 71 -13.90 3.55 -8.76
CA ARG A 71 -14.80 4.69 -9.02
C ARG A 71 -15.50 5.21 -7.78
N MET A 72 -15.28 4.57 -6.63
CA MET A 72 -15.82 5.04 -5.36
C MET A 72 -15.35 6.46 -5.05
N PRO A 73 -16.19 7.28 -4.38
CA PRO A 73 -15.77 8.59 -3.92
C PRO A 73 -14.49 8.50 -3.07
N ASP A 74 -13.49 9.30 -3.42
CA ASP A 74 -12.29 9.54 -2.62
C ASP A 74 -12.16 11.06 -2.42
N ASP A 75 -12.56 11.54 -1.25
CA ASP A 75 -12.40 12.92 -0.81
C ASP A 75 -11.20 13.10 0.13
N PHE A 76 -10.34 12.08 0.24
CA PHE A 76 -9.24 12.09 1.20
C PHE A 76 -8.15 13.10 0.83
N SER A 77 -8.03 14.15 1.65
CA SER A 77 -7.00 15.19 1.54
C SER A 77 -5.96 15.16 2.67
N GLY A 78 -5.71 14.00 3.28
CA GLY A 78 -4.82 13.86 4.43
C GLY A 78 -3.32 13.83 4.08
N LYS A 79 -2.47 14.12 5.07
CA LYS A 79 -1.00 14.12 4.94
C LYS A 79 -0.38 12.73 4.92
N SER A 80 -1.08 11.73 5.46
CA SER A 80 -0.62 10.34 5.54
C SER A 80 -1.17 9.55 4.37
N GLY A 81 -0.31 8.78 3.69
CA GLY A 81 -0.76 7.83 2.68
C GLY A 81 -1.49 6.67 3.33
N ILE A 82 -2.83 6.69 3.30
CA ILE A 82 -3.68 5.54 3.66
C ILE A 82 -4.10 4.79 2.40
N SER A 83 -4.45 3.51 2.57
CA SER A 83 -4.89 2.63 1.49
C SER A 83 -6.17 3.11 0.82
N TRP A 84 -6.45 2.61 -0.39
CA TRP A 84 -7.70 2.87 -1.09
C TRP A 84 -8.94 2.44 -0.30
N PHE A 85 -8.90 1.25 0.34
CA PHE A 85 -10.01 0.78 1.17
C PHE A 85 -10.31 1.72 2.33
N GLU A 86 -9.28 2.23 3.02
CA GLU A 86 -9.48 3.17 4.11
C GLU A 86 -10.05 4.50 3.61
N ARG A 87 -9.62 4.99 2.45
CA ARG A 87 -10.18 6.21 1.82
C ARG A 87 -11.65 6.04 1.52
N TRP A 88 -12.02 4.95 0.84
CA TRP A 88 -13.40 4.64 0.50
C TRP A 88 -14.27 4.46 1.76
N GLN A 89 -13.74 3.81 2.79
CA GLN A 89 -14.42 3.62 4.07
C GLN A 89 -14.69 4.97 4.76
N LEU A 90 -13.73 5.89 4.76
CA LEU A 90 -13.88 7.23 5.34
C LEU A 90 -14.85 8.10 4.54
N ALA A 91 -14.80 8.05 3.21
CA ALA A 91 -15.72 8.80 2.33
C ALA A 91 -17.19 8.40 2.56
N GLN A 92 -17.44 7.18 3.04
CA GLN A 92 -18.76 6.69 3.44
C GLN A 92 -19.14 7.01 4.91
N GLY A 93 -18.29 7.72 5.65
CA GLY A 93 -18.47 7.99 7.08
C GLY A 93 -18.26 6.77 7.99
N GLY A 94 -17.60 5.72 7.46
CA GLY A 94 -17.30 4.50 8.18
C GLY A 94 -16.14 4.63 9.17
N LYS A 95 -15.97 3.59 9.99
CA LYS A 95 -14.80 3.45 10.89
C LYS A 95 -13.77 2.53 10.26
N LEU A 96 -12.49 2.86 10.45
CA LEU A 96 -11.38 2.03 9.99
C LEU A 96 -11.20 0.79 10.88
N ARG A 97 -10.74 -0.30 10.27
CA ARG A 97 -10.28 -1.50 10.97
C ARG A 97 -8.94 -1.17 11.62
N ALA A 98 -8.67 -1.79 12.76
CA ALA A 98 -7.34 -1.70 13.35
C ALA A 98 -6.35 -2.48 12.46
N GLU A 99 -5.35 -1.79 11.92
CA GLU A 99 -4.30 -2.45 11.16
C GLU A 99 -3.50 -3.43 12.05
N PRO A 100 -3.01 -4.54 11.49
CA PRO A 100 -2.06 -5.41 12.17
C PRO A 100 -0.87 -4.63 12.74
N GLU A 101 -0.50 -4.89 13.98
CA GLU A 101 0.68 -4.25 14.56
C GLU A 101 1.96 -4.72 13.86
N VAL A 102 2.81 -3.76 13.51
CA VAL A 102 4.17 -4.03 13.03
C VAL A 102 5.00 -4.56 14.19
N SER A 103 5.81 -5.60 13.98
CA SER A 103 6.72 -6.07 15.04
C SER A 103 7.70 -4.96 15.42
N LYS A 104 8.06 -4.89 16.72
CA LYS A 104 8.99 -3.86 17.24
C LYS A 104 10.29 -3.82 16.45
N SER A 105 10.83 -4.98 16.05
CA SER A 105 12.09 -5.07 15.31
C SER A 105 12.00 -4.45 13.90
N VAL A 106 10.85 -4.59 13.23
CA VAL A 106 10.61 -4.00 11.90
C VAL A 106 10.37 -2.49 12.02
N ALA A 107 9.59 -2.07 13.03
CA ALA A 107 9.33 -0.65 13.31
C ALA A 107 10.63 0.12 13.61
N GLU A 108 11.52 -0.44 14.42
CA GLU A 108 12.82 0.19 14.75
C GLU A 108 13.74 0.39 13.55
N VAL A 109 13.68 -0.49 12.54
CA VAL A 109 14.45 -0.33 11.30
C VAL A 109 13.89 0.83 10.47
N TRP A 110 12.56 0.94 10.39
CA TRP A 110 11.88 2.04 9.70
C TRP A 110 12.17 3.40 10.35
N ASP A 111 12.03 3.48 11.68
CA ASP A 111 12.29 4.71 12.44
C ASP A 111 13.74 5.18 12.29
N ARG A 112 14.69 4.25 12.33
CA ARG A 112 16.11 4.54 12.12
C ARG A 112 16.37 5.08 10.72
N ARG A 113 15.73 4.54 9.69
CA ARG A 113 15.82 5.06 8.32
C ARG A 113 15.25 6.47 8.23
N ASN A 114 14.07 6.73 8.79
CA ASN A 114 13.42 8.04 8.72
C ASN A 114 14.21 9.13 9.46
N LYS A 115 14.80 8.80 10.61
CA LYS A 115 15.70 9.72 11.35
C LYS A 115 16.97 10.07 10.57
N ASN A 116 17.45 9.15 9.73
CA ASN A 116 18.67 9.31 8.95
C ASN A 116 18.41 9.72 7.50
N ALA A 117 17.15 9.99 7.13
CA ALA A 117 16.82 10.41 5.78
C ALA A 117 17.35 11.83 5.54
N PRO A 118 18.09 12.07 4.44
CA PRO A 118 18.45 13.43 4.07
C PRO A 118 17.16 14.24 3.81
N PRO A 119 17.18 15.57 4.03
CA PRO A 119 16.03 16.40 3.72
C PRO A 119 15.64 16.23 2.24
N PRO A 120 14.34 16.33 1.89
CA PRO A 120 13.91 16.22 0.51
C PRO A 120 14.64 17.27 -0.34
N PRO A 121 15.00 16.94 -1.59
CA PRO A 121 15.57 17.92 -2.49
C PRO A 121 14.59 19.09 -2.69
N PRO A 122 15.08 20.32 -2.95
CA PRO A 122 14.21 21.44 -3.28
C PRO A 122 13.32 21.08 -4.50
N PRO A 123 12.11 21.64 -4.59
CA PRO A 123 11.22 21.38 -5.72
C PRO A 123 11.91 21.73 -7.04
N PRO A 124 11.66 20.99 -8.13
CA PRO A 124 12.20 21.32 -9.44
C PRO A 124 11.71 22.72 -9.87
N PRO A 125 12.50 23.45 -10.67
CA PRO A 125 12.04 24.72 -11.23
C PRO A 125 10.76 24.50 -12.05
N PRO A 126 9.86 25.50 -12.13
CA PRO A 126 8.66 25.40 -12.95
C PRO A 126 9.02 25.04 -14.39
N PHE A 127 8.21 24.18 -15.01
CA PHE A 127 8.40 23.81 -16.41
C PHE A 127 8.44 25.06 -17.30
N PRO A 128 9.36 25.13 -18.27
CA PRO A 128 9.37 26.25 -19.21
C PRO A 128 8.02 26.30 -19.96
N PRO A 129 7.49 27.49 -20.25
CA PRO A 129 6.25 27.62 -21.00
C PRO A 129 6.38 26.90 -22.35
N ASN A 130 5.37 26.08 -22.66
CA ASN A 130 5.29 25.27 -23.87
C ASN A 130 5.64 26.12 -25.10
N ARG A 131 6.75 25.83 -25.79
CA ARG A 131 7.05 26.43 -27.10
C ARG A 131 5.99 25.89 -28.06
N LYS A 132 5.00 26.72 -28.41
CA LYS A 132 4.11 26.42 -29.52
C LYS A 132 4.97 26.30 -30.79
N SER A 133 4.99 25.11 -31.38
CA SER A 133 5.40 24.85 -32.76
C SER A 133 4.33 25.36 -33.72
#